data_AF-A0A165Z040-F1
#
_entry.id   AF-A0A165Z040-F1
#
_cell.length_a   1.000
_cell.length_b   1.000
_cell.length_c   1.000
_cell.angle_alpha   90.00
_cell.angle_beta   90.00
_cell.angle_gamma   90.00
#
_symmetry.space_group_name_H-M   'P 1'
#
loop_
_entity.id
_entity.type
_entity.pdbx_description
1 polymer ?
#
loop_
_entity_poly.entity_id
_entity_poly.type
_entity_poly.pdbx_seq_one_letter_code
_entity_poly.pdbx_strand_id
1 'polypeptide(L)'
;MFSWFIISAVLAFVAQVSARPALPNDQESFIISRLDPYPAKPKLSFRPDGTFKISVFSDLHYGENPAGTWGRVQDFNSTRLLTNMLASEKPDYVVINGDLITGESAFSDNSTKLYDQIMAPLILSNVPFSCTYGNHDNQVNISHIEELQHEVQVAPQSYTRASPSGVGGKGGPANYWVPIYFRPSDPVPSLILWFFDSRGGYDERDVPIPDWVDDSVAGWIEEETHMMNKVWGKGEERGSLVFMHIPPHAVQKLQANLTDEANPGLNDDDLGEGSVQSTVPPLSACRDECDRVFWDSLTSNIKNVHAIVSGHDHGNEWCAVEPSKGVVFCFDKHSGYGGYDADHWNHGVRNFLFTSANASDGVESWIQYETGESKARVRLRGSDIYVEGKTRQ
;
A
#
# COMPACT_ATOMS: atom_id res chain seq x y z
N MET A 1 20.03 -71.69 47.72
CA MET A 1 20.42 -70.33 48.16
C MET A 1 20.76 -69.52 46.92
N PHE A 2 19.83 -68.69 46.45
CA PHE A 2 20.05 -67.78 45.31
C PHE A 2 20.37 -66.39 45.87
N SER A 3 21.54 -65.83 45.54
CA SER A 3 21.86 -64.42 45.81
C SER A 3 21.73 -63.62 44.52
N TRP A 4 20.87 -62.61 44.56
CA TRP A 4 20.69 -61.61 43.51
C TRP A 4 21.71 -60.47 43.70
N PHE A 5 22.38 -60.08 42.63
CA PHE A 5 23.11 -58.81 42.53
C PHE A 5 22.15 -57.72 42.07
N ILE A 6 21.97 -56.66 42.86
CA ILE A 6 21.31 -55.42 42.43
C ILE A 6 22.39 -54.37 42.24
N ILE A 7 22.59 -53.96 40.98
CA ILE A 7 23.40 -52.79 40.61
C ILE A 7 22.48 -51.57 40.67
N SER A 8 22.76 -50.64 41.57
CA SER A 8 22.07 -49.34 41.60
C SER A 8 22.78 -48.36 40.67
N ALA A 9 22.11 -47.96 39.59
CA ALA A 9 22.52 -46.86 38.73
C ALA A 9 22.00 -45.54 39.32
N VAL A 10 22.89 -44.61 39.64
CA VAL A 10 22.54 -43.24 40.05
C VAL A 10 22.47 -42.38 38.79
N LEU A 11 21.25 -42.04 38.36
CA LEU A 11 21.02 -40.99 37.35
C LEU A 11 21.10 -39.62 38.04
N ALA A 12 22.10 -38.81 37.66
CA ALA A 12 22.14 -37.40 38.00
C ALA A 12 21.21 -36.64 37.04
N PHE A 13 20.07 -36.16 37.55
CA PHE A 13 19.17 -35.28 36.83
C PHE A 13 19.70 -33.84 36.95
N VAL A 14 20.30 -33.31 35.88
CA VAL A 14 20.65 -31.89 35.80
C VAL A 14 19.37 -31.13 35.47
N ALA A 15 18.80 -30.43 36.45
CA ALA A 15 17.69 -29.53 36.22
C ALA A 15 18.16 -28.34 35.37
N GLN A 16 17.73 -28.28 34.10
CA GLN A 16 17.81 -27.05 33.33
C GLN A 16 16.86 -26.03 33.96
N VAL A 17 17.43 -25.06 34.66
CA VAL A 17 16.71 -23.86 35.08
C VAL A 17 16.38 -23.09 33.81
N SER A 18 15.14 -23.21 33.33
CA SER A 18 14.59 -22.28 32.34
C SER A 18 14.61 -20.89 32.96
N ALA A 19 15.56 -20.06 32.51
CA ALA A 19 15.55 -18.64 32.82
C ALA A 19 14.26 -18.06 32.26
N ARG A 20 13.40 -17.53 33.13
CA ARG A 20 12.29 -16.68 32.68
C ARG A 20 12.90 -15.50 31.92
N PRO A 21 12.38 -15.15 30.73
CA PRO A 21 12.84 -13.94 30.04
C PRO A 21 12.69 -12.75 30.98
N ALA A 22 13.72 -11.93 31.08
CA ALA A 22 13.69 -10.70 31.87
C ALA A 22 12.55 -9.82 31.37
N LEU A 23 11.81 -9.20 32.29
CA LEU A 23 10.82 -8.19 31.91
C LEU A 23 11.54 -7.04 31.20
N PRO A 24 11.02 -6.54 30.07
CA PRO A 24 11.62 -5.40 29.38
C PRO A 24 11.73 -4.21 30.34
N ASN A 25 12.85 -3.49 30.29
CA ASN A 25 12.98 -2.23 31.03
C ASN A 25 11.99 -1.19 30.47
N ASP A 26 11.64 -0.15 31.25
CA ASP A 26 10.62 0.87 30.89
C ASP A 26 10.84 1.48 29.49
N GLN A 27 12.11 1.65 29.10
CA GLN A 27 12.49 2.14 27.77
C GLN A 27 12.21 1.12 26.65
N GLU A 28 12.43 -0.17 26.87
CA GLU A 28 12.08 -1.22 25.90
C GLU A 28 10.57 -1.40 25.79
N SER A 29 9.83 -1.36 26.90
CA SER A 29 8.36 -1.40 26.86
C SER A 29 7.77 -0.20 26.13
N PHE A 30 8.37 0.99 26.31
CA PHE A 30 7.96 2.19 25.58
C PHE A 30 8.23 2.04 24.08
N ILE A 31 9.41 1.54 23.69
CA ILE A 31 9.75 1.30 22.28
C ILE A 31 8.83 0.24 21.65
N ILE A 32 8.57 -0.88 22.35
CA ILE A 32 7.65 -1.93 21.88
C ILE A 32 6.24 -1.35 21.69
N SER A 33 5.78 -0.49 22.61
CA SER A 33 4.47 0.17 22.47
C SER A 33 4.38 1.11 21.27
N ARG A 34 5.50 1.70 20.82
CA ARG A 34 5.55 2.52 19.59
C ARG A 34 5.44 1.69 18.31
N LEU A 35 5.83 0.42 18.37
CA LEU A 35 5.74 -0.52 17.24
C LEU A 35 4.45 -1.35 17.23
N ASP A 36 3.47 -1.00 18.06
CA ASP A 36 2.08 -1.42 17.90
C ASP A 36 1.22 -0.18 17.62
N PRO A 37 1.18 0.29 16.36
CA PRO A 37 0.45 1.51 16.05
C PRO A 37 -1.08 1.31 16.00
N TYR A 38 -1.57 0.09 16.24
CA TYR A 38 -2.98 -0.25 16.23
C TYR A 38 -3.41 -1.04 17.49
N PRO A 39 -3.13 -0.55 18.71
CA PRO A 39 -3.32 -1.33 19.94
C PRO A 39 -4.79 -1.67 20.23
N ALA A 40 -5.72 -0.94 19.59
CA ALA A 40 -7.16 -1.15 19.72
C ALA A 40 -7.78 -1.98 18.57
N LYS A 41 -6.98 -2.42 17.59
CA LYS A 41 -7.46 -3.19 16.43
C LYS A 41 -6.97 -4.64 16.49
N PRO A 42 -7.68 -5.57 15.80
CA PRO A 42 -7.17 -6.92 15.61
C PRO A 42 -5.80 -6.92 14.90
N LYS A 43 -4.92 -7.83 15.27
CA LYS A 43 -3.72 -8.07 14.47
C LYS A 43 -4.11 -8.70 13.13
N LEU A 44 -3.63 -8.12 12.05
CA LEU A 44 -3.76 -8.67 10.71
C LEU A 44 -2.76 -9.82 10.54
N SER A 45 -3.21 -10.93 9.98
CA SER A 45 -2.34 -12.07 9.76
C SER A 45 -2.64 -12.84 8.49
N PHE A 46 -1.65 -13.61 8.05
CA PHE A 46 -1.83 -14.63 7.03
C PHE A 46 -2.93 -15.61 7.46
N ARG A 47 -3.58 -16.21 6.46
CA ARG A 47 -4.57 -17.28 6.64
C ARG A 47 -3.90 -18.54 7.20
N PRO A 48 -4.67 -19.47 7.78
CA PRO A 48 -4.13 -20.74 8.27
C PRO A 48 -3.42 -21.59 7.21
N ASP A 49 -3.72 -21.40 5.93
CA ASP A 49 -3.05 -22.07 4.81
C ASP A 49 -1.73 -21.40 4.40
N GLY A 50 -1.33 -20.31 5.07
CA GLY A 50 -0.12 -19.57 4.82
C GLY A 50 -0.24 -18.53 3.70
N THR A 51 -1.45 -18.27 3.19
CA THR A 51 -1.68 -17.23 2.17
C THR A 51 -2.10 -15.89 2.76
N PHE A 52 -1.83 -14.80 2.04
CA PHE A 52 -2.38 -13.48 2.32
C PHE A 52 -2.64 -12.74 1.01
N LYS A 53 -3.88 -12.31 0.78
CA LYS A 53 -4.30 -11.66 -0.46
C LYS A 53 -4.65 -10.20 -0.23
N ILE A 54 -4.06 -9.32 -1.04
CA ILE A 54 -4.34 -7.90 -1.10
C ILE A 54 -4.97 -7.59 -2.46
N SER A 55 -6.08 -6.84 -2.46
CA SER A 55 -6.65 -6.26 -3.68
C SER A 55 -6.53 -4.75 -3.61
N VAL A 56 -5.99 -4.15 -4.68
CA VAL A 56 -5.77 -2.71 -4.79
C VAL A 56 -6.78 -2.13 -5.75
N PHE A 57 -7.55 -1.17 -5.24
CA PHE A 57 -8.41 -0.29 -6.00
C PHE A 57 -7.74 1.07 -6.09
N SER A 58 -7.95 1.79 -7.17
CA SER A 58 -7.43 3.15 -7.34
C SER A 58 -8.34 3.95 -8.25
N ASP A 59 -8.23 5.28 -8.17
CA ASP A 59 -8.81 6.22 -9.14
C ASP A 59 -10.33 6.01 -9.26
N LEU A 60 -11.00 6.11 -8.12
CA LEU A 60 -12.45 5.89 -8.03
C LEU A 60 -13.24 7.09 -8.55
N HIS A 61 -12.70 8.30 -8.35
CA HIS A 61 -13.21 9.58 -8.85
C HIS A 61 -14.71 9.80 -8.61
N TYR A 62 -15.15 9.64 -7.36
CA TYR A 62 -16.55 9.91 -7.03
C TYR A 62 -16.87 11.40 -7.12
N GLY A 63 -18.09 11.73 -7.51
CA GLY A 63 -18.62 13.08 -7.42
C GLY A 63 -18.38 13.99 -8.63
N GLU A 64 -17.93 13.44 -9.75
CA GLU A 64 -17.84 14.19 -11.00
C GLU A 64 -19.21 14.68 -11.48
N ASN A 65 -19.22 15.79 -12.23
CA ASN A 65 -20.43 16.33 -12.86
C ASN A 65 -21.68 16.31 -11.94
N PRO A 66 -21.63 16.94 -10.74
CA PRO A 66 -22.63 16.77 -9.69
C PRO A 66 -24.02 17.30 -10.08
N ALA A 67 -24.07 18.22 -11.06
CA ALA A 67 -25.29 18.78 -11.62
C ALA A 67 -25.96 17.83 -12.64
N GLY A 68 -25.19 16.93 -13.26
CA GLY A 68 -25.65 15.99 -14.28
C GLY A 68 -26.01 14.61 -13.73
N THR A 69 -26.58 13.78 -14.60
CA THR A 69 -26.83 12.36 -14.29
C THR A 69 -25.61 11.48 -14.55
N TRP A 70 -24.67 11.93 -15.40
CA TRP A 70 -23.51 11.15 -15.81
C TRP A 70 -22.64 10.74 -14.62
N GLY A 71 -22.22 11.69 -13.78
CA GLY A 71 -21.36 11.38 -12.63
C GLY A 71 -22.00 10.43 -11.63
N ARG A 72 -23.29 10.59 -11.34
CA ARG A 72 -24.02 9.64 -10.47
C ARG A 72 -24.09 8.23 -11.05
N VAL A 73 -24.11 8.09 -12.37
CA VAL A 73 -24.02 6.77 -13.03
C VAL A 73 -22.62 6.19 -12.84
N GLN A 74 -21.57 7.00 -12.90
CA GLN A 74 -20.20 6.56 -12.63
C GLN A 74 -19.99 6.17 -11.17
N ASP A 75 -20.43 7.00 -10.21
CA ASP A 75 -20.39 6.66 -8.77
C ASP A 75 -21.07 5.30 -8.51
N PHE A 76 -22.25 5.07 -9.12
CA PHE A 76 -22.97 3.81 -9.03
C PHE A 76 -22.18 2.63 -9.63
N ASN A 77 -21.58 2.82 -10.81
CA ASN A 77 -20.79 1.79 -11.46
C ASN A 77 -19.51 1.47 -10.67
N SER A 78 -18.82 2.48 -10.14
CA SER A 78 -17.69 2.33 -9.23
C SER A 78 -18.10 1.55 -7.96
N THR A 79 -19.26 1.85 -7.37
CA THR A 79 -19.77 1.14 -6.18
C THR A 79 -20.05 -0.33 -6.52
N ARG A 80 -20.65 -0.57 -7.69
CA ARG A 80 -20.95 -1.92 -8.20
C ARG A 80 -19.65 -2.71 -8.40
N LEU A 81 -18.64 -2.12 -9.03
CA LEU A 81 -17.35 -2.76 -9.25
C LEU A 81 -16.66 -3.09 -7.93
N LEU A 82 -16.58 -2.13 -7.00
CA LEU A 82 -16.01 -2.33 -5.66
C LEU A 82 -16.68 -3.51 -4.96
N THR A 83 -18.02 -3.55 -4.97
CA THR A 83 -18.81 -4.64 -4.38
C THR A 83 -18.54 -5.99 -5.06
N ASN A 84 -18.53 -6.02 -6.39
CA ASN A 84 -18.32 -7.24 -7.16
C ASN A 84 -16.91 -7.81 -6.96
N MET A 85 -15.88 -6.96 -7.00
CA MET A 85 -14.49 -7.37 -6.81
C MET A 85 -14.23 -7.86 -5.38
N LEU A 86 -14.80 -7.21 -4.35
CA LEU A 86 -14.73 -7.71 -2.97
C LEU A 86 -15.34 -9.12 -2.85
N ALA A 87 -16.47 -9.37 -3.53
CA ALA A 87 -17.15 -10.66 -3.50
C ALA A 87 -16.42 -11.77 -4.29
N SER A 88 -15.85 -11.43 -5.46
CA SER A 88 -15.14 -12.40 -6.32
C SER A 88 -13.73 -12.68 -5.82
N GLU A 89 -12.97 -11.63 -5.48
CA GLU A 89 -11.56 -11.75 -5.13
C GLU A 89 -11.34 -12.20 -3.70
N LYS A 90 -12.27 -11.88 -2.78
CA LYS A 90 -12.18 -12.22 -1.35
C LYS A 90 -10.80 -11.88 -0.75
N PRO A 91 -10.37 -10.61 -0.84
CA PRO A 91 -9.11 -10.19 -0.24
C PRO A 91 -9.11 -10.36 1.27
N ASP A 92 -7.91 -10.59 1.83
CA ASP A 92 -7.69 -10.46 3.28
C ASP A 92 -7.50 -9.00 3.69
N TYR A 93 -7.10 -8.17 2.74
CA TYR A 93 -6.84 -6.75 2.94
C TYR A 93 -7.09 -5.96 1.66
N VAL A 94 -7.63 -4.75 1.78
CA VAL A 94 -7.87 -3.86 0.65
C VAL A 94 -7.01 -2.61 0.76
N VAL A 95 -6.50 -2.14 -0.38
CA VAL A 95 -5.87 -0.82 -0.52
C VAL A 95 -6.75 0.00 -1.47
N ILE A 96 -7.12 1.22 -1.08
CA ILE A 96 -7.61 2.24 -2.02
C ILE A 96 -6.46 3.23 -2.24
N ASN A 97 -5.84 3.23 -3.41
CA ASN A 97 -4.57 3.90 -3.66
C ASN A 97 -4.73 5.31 -4.27
N GLY A 98 -5.55 6.15 -3.64
CA GLY A 98 -5.75 7.55 -4.02
C GLY A 98 -6.85 7.80 -5.05
N ASP A 99 -7.11 9.09 -5.27
CA ASP A 99 -8.20 9.67 -6.07
C ASP A 99 -9.56 9.01 -5.78
N LEU A 100 -9.94 9.11 -4.51
CA LEU A 100 -11.22 8.61 -4.02
C LEU A 100 -12.37 9.48 -4.56
N ILE A 101 -12.19 10.80 -4.48
CA ILE A 101 -13.17 11.81 -4.86
C ILE A 101 -12.54 12.77 -5.87
N THR A 102 -13.31 13.17 -6.90
CA THR A 102 -12.93 14.29 -7.76
C THR A 102 -13.23 15.62 -7.07
N GLY A 103 -12.29 16.08 -6.24
CA GLY A 103 -12.48 17.22 -5.35
C GLY A 103 -12.80 18.55 -6.05
N GLU A 104 -12.40 18.73 -7.31
CA GLU A 104 -12.68 19.93 -8.11
C GLU A 104 -14.18 20.10 -8.35
N SER A 105 -14.91 18.98 -8.36
CA SER A 105 -16.36 18.91 -8.52
C SER A 105 -17.10 18.78 -7.19
N ALA A 106 -16.40 18.53 -6.09
CA ALA A 106 -16.99 18.36 -4.78
C ALA A 106 -17.34 19.73 -4.15
N PHE A 107 -18.59 19.85 -3.69
CA PHE A 107 -19.00 20.92 -2.79
C PHE A 107 -18.97 20.40 -1.36
N SER A 108 -18.49 21.22 -0.41
CA SER A 108 -18.25 20.84 0.99
C SER A 108 -19.43 20.12 1.67
N ASP A 109 -20.66 20.39 1.24
CA ASP A 109 -21.88 19.80 1.82
C ASP A 109 -22.15 18.34 1.40
N ASN A 110 -21.42 17.80 0.41
CA ASN A 110 -21.62 16.43 -0.10
C ASN A 110 -20.43 15.48 0.05
N SER A 111 -19.20 15.98 0.29
CA SER A 111 -17.98 15.17 0.19
C SER A 111 -18.03 13.98 1.16
N THR A 112 -18.50 14.20 2.38
CA THR A 112 -18.72 13.12 3.37
C THR A 112 -19.72 12.06 2.91
N LYS A 113 -20.75 12.42 2.13
CA LYS A 113 -21.71 11.44 1.58
C LYS A 113 -21.13 10.62 0.43
N LEU A 114 -20.26 11.21 -0.39
CA LEU A 114 -19.53 10.46 -1.42
C LEU A 114 -18.57 9.49 -0.74
N TYR A 115 -17.85 9.97 0.26
CA TYR A 115 -16.94 9.15 1.06
C TYR A 115 -17.68 7.99 1.75
N ASP A 116 -18.85 8.24 2.34
CA ASP A 116 -19.71 7.20 2.92
C ASP A 116 -20.11 6.13 1.88
N GLN A 117 -20.35 6.51 0.63
CA GLN A 117 -20.67 5.57 -0.45
C GLN A 117 -19.46 4.69 -0.80
N ILE A 118 -18.26 5.27 -0.86
CA ILE A 118 -17.01 4.53 -1.11
C ILE A 118 -16.73 3.54 0.03
N MET A 119 -16.92 3.98 1.28
CA MET A 119 -16.65 3.14 2.46
C MET A 119 -17.69 2.03 2.64
N ALA A 120 -18.93 2.21 2.19
CA ALA A 120 -20.02 1.29 2.47
C ALA A 120 -19.75 -0.17 2.03
N PRO A 121 -19.26 -0.48 0.81
CA PRO A 121 -18.96 -1.86 0.44
C PRO A 121 -17.86 -2.50 1.29
N LEU A 122 -16.86 -1.73 1.73
CA LEU A 122 -15.77 -2.19 2.60
C LEU A 122 -16.28 -2.49 4.01
N ILE A 123 -17.12 -1.61 4.57
CA ILE A 123 -17.78 -1.79 5.86
C ILE A 123 -18.67 -3.03 5.83
N LEU A 124 -19.53 -3.14 4.82
CA LEU A 124 -20.50 -4.24 4.70
C LEU A 124 -19.81 -5.59 4.46
N SER A 125 -18.70 -5.61 3.74
CA SER A 125 -17.90 -6.83 3.52
C SER A 125 -17.02 -7.18 4.72
N ASN A 126 -16.88 -6.27 5.70
CA ASN A 126 -16.05 -6.43 6.89
C ASN A 126 -14.59 -6.82 6.56
N VAL A 127 -14.04 -6.21 5.51
CA VAL A 127 -12.65 -6.42 5.07
C VAL A 127 -11.80 -5.28 5.62
N PRO A 128 -10.68 -5.57 6.29
CA PRO A 128 -9.76 -4.52 6.73
C PRO A 128 -9.12 -3.83 5.52
N PHE A 129 -8.94 -2.52 5.58
CA PHE A 129 -8.43 -1.76 4.45
C PHE A 129 -7.61 -0.55 4.88
N SER A 130 -6.89 0.03 3.93
CA SER A 130 -6.18 1.29 4.07
C SER A 130 -6.33 2.14 2.81
N CYS A 131 -6.20 3.46 2.98
CA CYS A 131 -6.22 4.43 1.91
C CYS A 131 -4.87 5.16 1.80
N THR A 132 -4.42 5.41 0.58
CA THR A 132 -3.64 6.62 0.28
C THR A 132 -4.59 7.65 -0.31
N TYR A 133 -4.11 8.86 -0.54
CA TYR A 133 -4.88 9.94 -1.13
C TYR A 133 -4.12 10.48 -2.35
N GLY A 134 -4.88 10.91 -3.36
CA GLY A 134 -4.35 11.43 -4.62
C GLY A 134 -4.52 12.95 -4.75
N ASN A 135 -4.07 13.51 -5.87
CA ASN A 135 -4.13 14.95 -6.09
C ASN A 135 -5.55 15.48 -6.22
N HIS A 136 -6.54 14.64 -6.55
CA HIS A 136 -7.94 15.06 -6.58
C HIS A 136 -8.57 15.15 -5.18
N ASP A 137 -7.97 14.51 -4.18
CA ASP A 137 -8.46 14.50 -2.80
C ASP A 137 -8.01 15.74 -1.97
N ASN A 138 -7.17 16.61 -2.56
CA ASN A 138 -6.81 17.94 -2.04
C ASN A 138 -7.29 19.03 -3.00
N GLN A 139 -8.38 19.71 -2.65
CA GLN A 139 -8.96 20.81 -3.42
C GLN A 139 -9.54 21.87 -2.47
N VAL A 140 -10.05 22.98 -3.01
CA VAL A 140 -10.54 24.11 -2.21
C VAL A 140 -11.56 23.71 -1.12
N ASN A 141 -12.37 22.68 -1.36
CA ASN A 141 -13.45 22.25 -0.46
C ASN A 141 -13.23 20.88 0.19
N ILE A 142 -12.09 20.24 -0.03
CA ILE A 142 -11.79 18.90 0.47
C ILE A 142 -10.30 18.73 0.65
N SER A 143 -9.89 18.05 1.71
CA SER A 143 -8.48 17.78 1.96
C SER A 143 -8.28 16.36 2.45
N HIS A 144 -7.08 15.83 2.21
CA HIS A 144 -6.67 14.51 2.70
C HIS A 144 -6.92 14.34 4.20
N ILE A 145 -6.72 15.40 5.00
CA ILE A 145 -6.91 15.33 6.45
C ILE A 145 -8.40 15.24 6.84
N GLU A 146 -9.27 15.91 6.10
CA GLU A 146 -10.72 15.84 6.32
C GLU A 146 -11.27 14.47 5.93
N GLU A 147 -10.82 13.93 4.79
CA GLU A 147 -11.15 12.58 4.36
C GLU A 147 -10.68 11.53 5.37
N LEU A 148 -9.42 11.58 5.80
CA LEU A 148 -8.86 10.71 6.82
C LEU A 148 -9.64 10.77 8.14
N GLN A 149 -9.98 11.98 8.59
CA GLN A 149 -10.73 12.15 9.83
C GLN A 149 -12.13 11.57 9.73
N HIS A 150 -12.78 11.68 8.57
CA HIS A 150 -14.10 11.10 8.32
C HIS A 150 -14.00 9.58 8.22
N GLU A 151 -13.04 9.04 7.47
CA GLU A 151 -12.76 7.60 7.34
C GLU A 151 -12.63 6.93 8.71
N VAL A 152 -11.77 7.47 9.58
CA VAL A 152 -11.53 6.93 10.92
C VAL A 152 -12.79 6.96 11.79
N GLN A 153 -13.71 7.91 11.56
CA GLN A 153 -14.96 8.00 12.29
C GLN A 153 -15.99 6.97 11.84
N VAL A 154 -16.09 6.70 10.53
CA VAL A 154 -17.18 5.88 9.97
C VAL A 154 -16.77 4.43 9.68
N ALA A 155 -15.48 4.16 9.50
CA ALA A 155 -14.96 2.85 9.07
C ALA A 155 -14.03 2.22 10.14
N PRO A 156 -14.56 1.51 11.14
CA PRO A 156 -13.75 0.91 12.21
C PRO A 156 -12.74 -0.14 11.72
N GLN A 157 -12.96 -0.71 10.53
CA GLN A 157 -12.07 -1.68 9.87
C GLN A 157 -10.94 -1.03 9.05
N SER A 158 -10.92 0.31 8.91
CA SER A 158 -9.80 1.04 8.33
C SER A 158 -8.55 0.92 9.22
N TYR A 159 -7.38 0.78 8.61
CA TYR A 159 -6.06 0.90 9.25
C TYR A 159 -5.31 2.14 8.74
N THR A 160 -5.97 3.04 8.01
CA THR A 160 -5.40 4.33 7.64
C THR A 160 -5.09 5.14 8.89
N ARG A 161 -3.93 5.82 8.92
CA ARG A 161 -3.47 6.58 10.07
C ARG A 161 -2.82 7.88 9.64
N ALA A 162 -3.02 8.92 10.44
CA ALA A 162 -2.28 10.16 10.28
C ALA A 162 -0.77 9.95 10.53
N SER A 163 0.03 10.71 9.81
CA SER A 163 1.46 10.85 10.04
C SER A 163 1.76 11.34 11.45
N PRO A 164 2.92 10.97 12.01
CA PRO A 164 3.44 11.64 13.20
C PRO A 164 3.57 13.15 12.98
N SER A 165 3.54 13.91 14.07
CA SER A 165 3.72 15.36 14.02
C SER A 165 5.03 15.73 13.31
N GLY A 166 4.94 16.61 12.31
CA GLY A 166 6.10 17.09 11.54
C GLY A 166 6.49 16.23 10.34
N VAL A 167 5.76 15.14 10.05
CA VAL A 167 5.98 14.26 8.90
C VAL A 167 4.90 14.50 7.84
N GLY A 168 5.30 14.58 6.56
CA GLY A 168 4.39 14.60 5.41
C GLY A 168 4.11 15.99 4.80
N GLY A 169 4.55 17.07 5.44
CA GLY A 169 4.39 18.43 4.93
C GLY A 169 2.92 18.90 4.83
N LYS A 170 2.70 20.08 4.23
CA LYS A 170 1.33 20.57 3.99
C LYS A 170 0.65 19.68 2.95
N GLY A 171 -0.58 19.27 3.24
CA GLY A 171 -1.39 18.46 2.32
C GLY A 171 -1.01 16.99 2.27
N GLY A 172 -0.05 16.52 3.08
CA GLY A 172 0.37 15.11 3.11
C GLY A 172 0.19 14.43 4.46
N PRO A 173 -1.01 14.40 5.06
CA PRO A 173 -1.21 13.94 6.42
C PRO A 173 -1.13 12.41 6.59
N ALA A 174 -0.98 11.60 5.53
CA ALA A 174 -1.25 10.15 5.59
C ALA A 174 -0.05 9.26 5.21
N ASN A 175 1.10 9.49 5.84
CA ASN A 175 2.27 8.59 5.79
C ASN A 175 2.29 7.65 7.00
N TYR A 176 2.19 6.34 6.76
CA TYR A 176 2.08 5.33 7.80
C TYR A 176 2.45 3.92 7.29
N TRP A 177 2.39 2.94 8.19
CA TRP A 177 2.64 1.55 7.87
C TRP A 177 1.72 0.62 8.68
N VAL A 178 1.47 -0.58 8.12
CA VAL A 178 0.60 -1.63 8.65
C VAL A 178 1.37 -2.94 8.77
N PRO A 179 1.50 -3.52 9.99
CA PRO A 179 2.17 -4.80 10.19
C PRO A 179 1.23 -5.98 9.95
N ILE A 180 1.66 -6.95 9.14
CA ILE A 180 0.96 -8.22 8.89
C ILE A 180 1.80 -9.37 9.46
N TYR A 181 1.20 -10.16 10.34
CA TYR A 181 1.87 -11.24 11.06
C TYR A 181 1.63 -12.59 10.38
N PHE A 182 2.57 -13.54 10.46
CA PHE A 182 2.25 -14.90 10.00
C PHE A 182 1.10 -15.52 10.82
N ARG A 183 1.12 -15.36 12.14
CA ARG A 183 0.00 -15.69 13.04
C ARG A 183 -0.28 -14.55 14.01
N PRO A 184 -1.52 -14.38 14.49
CA PRO A 184 -1.86 -13.31 15.44
C PRO A 184 -1.02 -13.34 16.74
N SER A 185 -0.58 -14.52 17.17
CA SER A 185 0.26 -14.70 18.36
C SER A 185 1.73 -14.34 18.15
N ASP A 186 2.17 -14.17 16.91
CA ASP A 186 3.58 -13.93 16.64
C ASP A 186 3.98 -12.50 17.10
N PRO A 187 5.19 -12.36 17.67
CA PRO A 187 5.64 -11.08 18.23
C PRO A 187 6.19 -10.12 17.17
N VAL A 188 6.47 -10.62 15.98
CA VAL A 188 7.14 -9.90 14.89
C VAL A 188 6.32 -10.07 13.61
N PRO A 189 6.06 -8.99 12.85
CA PRO A 189 5.36 -9.09 11.57
C PRO A 189 6.25 -9.75 10.51
N SER A 190 5.61 -10.43 9.56
CA SER A 190 6.26 -11.04 8.40
C SER A 190 6.23 -10.14 7.17
N LEU A 191 5.25 -9.25 7.08
CA LEU A 191 5.06 -8.31 5.99
C LEU A 191 4.71 -6.93 6.56
N ILE A 192 5.26 -5.88 5.98
CA ILE A 192 4.91 -4.49 6.29
C ILE A 192 4.35 -3.84 5.03
N LEU A 193 3.14 -3.29 5.12
CA LEU A 193 2.57 -2.45 4.08
C LEU A 193 2.89 -0.99 4.42
N TRP A 194 3.53 -0.28 3.51
CA TRP A 194 3.89 1.13 3.65
C TRP A 194 3.00 1.99 2.76
N PHE A 195 2.51 3.10 3.31
CA PHE A 195 1.62 4.03 2.65
C PHE A 195 2.26 5.41 2.72
N PHE A 196 2.48 6.02 1.57
CA PHE A 196 3.07 7.34 1.45
C PHE A 196 2.14 8.29 0.71
N ASP A 197 2.11 9.51 1.20
CA ASP A 197 1.23 10.56 0.72
C ASP A 197 2.01 11.45 -0.25
N SER A 198 1.73 11.26 -1.54
CA SER A 198 2.36 12.02 -2.62
C SER A 198 1.79 13.44 -2.77
N ARG A 199 0.78 13.81 -1.97
CA ARG A 199 0.16 15.14 -1.95
C ARG A 199 -0.46 15.50 -3.32
N GLY A 200 -0.13 16.67 -3.87
CA GLY A 200 -0.74 17.24 -5.06
C GLY A 200 -2.07 17.97 -4.79
N GLY A 201 -2.64 18.53 -5.86
CA GLY A 201 -3.89 19.28 -5.81
C GLY A 201 -3.72 20.74 -5.33
N TYR A 202 -4.76 21.27 -4.70
CA TYR A 202 -4.86 22.66 -4.26
C TYR A 202 -5.30 22.76 -2.80
N ASP A 203 -4.82 23.80 -2.12
CA ASP A 203 -5.22 24.10 -0.76
C ASP A 203 -6.55 24.88 -0.67
N GLU A 204 -7.01 25.14 0.55
CA GLU A 204 -8.26 25.85 0.85
C GLU A 204 -8.30 27.31 0.34
N ARG A 205 -7.19 27.83 -0.16
CA ARG A 205 -7.03 29.17 -0.75
C ARG A 205 -6.71 29.10 -2.24
N ASP A 206 -6.93 27.96 -2.88
CA ASP A 206 -6.67 27.72 -4.30
C ASP A 206 -5.17 27.87 -4.65
N VAL A 207 -4.29 27.48 -3.71
CA VAL A 207 -2.84 27.47 -3.92
C VAL A 207 -2.38 26.05 -4.22
N PRO A 208 -1.63 25.82 -5.33
CA PRO A 208 -1.07 24.52 -5.66
C PRO A 208 -0.23 23.94 -4.51
N ILE A 209 -0.48 22.67 -4.20
CA ILE A 209 0.29 21.87 -3.25
C ILE A 209 1.34 21.07 -4.05
N PRO A 210 2.59 20.97 -3.57
CA PRO A 210 3.59 20.05 -4.12
C PRO A 210 3.04 18.63 -4.39
N ASP A 211 3.40 18.03 -5.52
CA ASP A 211 2.96 16.71 -6.03
C ASP A 211 3.98 15.59 -5.76
N TRP A 212 4.74 15.68 -4.67
CA TRP A 212 5.71 14.64 -4.29
C TRP A 212 5.59 14.29 -2.82
N VAL A 213 6.10 13.13 -2.40
CA VAL A 213 6.20 12.80 -0.97
C VAL A 213 7.22 13.73 -0.30
N ASP A 214 6.81 14.40 0.78
CA ASP A 214 7.62 15.42 1.45
C ASP A 214 8.95 14.89 2.04
N ASP A 215 10.02 15.68 1.97
CA ASP A 215 11.37 15.30 2.47
C ASP A 215 11.37 14.87 3.94
N SER A 216 10.47 15.40 4.78
CA SER A 216 10.34 14.98 6.19
C SER A 216 10.04 13.49 6.35
N VAL A 217 9.40 12.86 5.35
CA VAL A 217 9.10 11.42 5.33
C VAL A 217 10.38 10.60 5.22
N ALA A 218 11.42 11.11 4.55
CA ALA A 218 12.69 10.40 4.39
C ALA A 218 13.38 10.12 5.74
N GLY A 219 13.41 11.11 6.62
CA GLY A 219 13.94 10.96 7.98
C GLY A 219 13.07 10.05 8.84
N TRP A 220 11.75 10.14 8.68
CA TRP A 220 10.81 9.26 9.38
C TRP A 220 11.00 7.78 8.98
N ILE A 221 11.20 7.47 7.69
CA ILE A 221 11.52 6.10 7.24
C ILE A 221 12.78 5.58 7.92
N GLU A 222 13.85 6.39 7.99
CA GLU A 222 15.10 5.98 8.63
C GLU A 222 14.88 5.68 10.13
N GLU A 223 14.16 6.55 10.84
CA GLU A 223 13.83 6.36 12.26
C GLU A 223 12.99 5.10 12.51
N GLU A 224 11.92 4.91 11.74
CA GLU A 224 11.01 3.76 11.88
C GLU A 224 11.74 2.46 11.55
N THR A 225 12.43 2.39 10.41
CA THR A 225 13.17 1.17 10.03
C THR A 225 14.30 0.84 11.01
N HIS A 226 14.99 1.85 11.55
CA HIS A 226 15.98 1.63 12.61
C HIS A 226 15.34 1.04 13.87
N MET A 227 14.19 1.58 14.30
CA MET A 227 13.46 1.09 15.46
C MET A 227 12.92 -0.33 15.24
N MET A 228 12.31 -0.58 14.09
CA MET A 228 11.86 -1.91 13.67
C MET A 228 13.01 -2.90 13.68
N ASN A 229 14.18 -2.53 13.13
CA ASN A 229 15.33 -3.43 13.10
C ASN A 229 15.87 -3.77 14.49
N LYS A 230 15.82 -2.80 15.41
CA LYS A 230 16.22 -2.99 16.80
C LYS A 230 15.29 -3.95 17.56
N VAL A 231 13.98 -3.90 17.31
CA VAL A 231 12.98 -4.65 18.09
C VAL A 231 12.58 -5.97 17.42
N TRP A 232 12.45 -5.96 16.09
CA TRP A 232 11.95 -7.08 15.29
C TRP A 232 13.05 -7.87 14.57
N GLY A 233 14.32 -7.44 14.69
CA GLY A 233 15.43 -8.04 13.96
C GLY A 233 15.56 -7.51 12.53
N LYS A 234 16.39 -8.14 11.70
CA LYS A 234 16.81 -7.61 10.39
C LYS A 234 15.64 -7.33 9.43
N GLY A 235 15.71 -6.20 8.73
CA GLY A 235 14.71 -5.80 7.72
C GLY A 235 14.59 -6.81 6.59
N GLU A 236 15.70 -7.46 6.23
CA GLU A 236 15.79 -8.48 5.19
C GLU A 236 15.04 -9.78 5.54
N GLU A 237 14.49 -9.92 6.74
CA GLU A 237 13.68 -11.08 7.15
C GLU A 237 12.17 -10.81 7.04
N ARG A 238 11.77 -9.59 6.67
CA ARG A 238 10.37 -9.18 6.50
C ARG A 238 10.14 -8.74 5.05
N GLY A 239 8.98 -9.07 4.49
CA GLY A 239 8.55 -8.54 3.20
C GLY A 239 8.04 -7.12 3.35
N SER A 240 8.11 -6.34 2.27
CA SER A 240 7.49 -5.01 2.20
C SER A 240 6.70 -4.84 0.91
N LEU A 241 5.55 -4.17 0.99
CA LEU A 241 4.86 -3.58 -0.15
C LEU A 241 4.66 -2.10 0.12
N VAL A 242 4.78 -1.29 -0.93
CA VAL A 242 4.70 0.17 -0.81
C VAL A 242 3.61 0.69 -1.74
N PHE A 243 2.78 1.59 -1.21
CA PHE A 243 1.69 2.25 -1.92
C PHE A 243 1.86 3.77 -1.83
N MET A 244 1.69 4.44 -2.96
CA MET A 244 1.56 5.89 -3.07
C MET A 244 0.79 6.21 -4.35
N HIS A 245 0.02 7.28 -4.37
CA HIS A 245 -0.84 7.55 -5.50
C HIS A 245 -0.06 7.99 -6.75
N ILE A 246 0.65 9.13 -6.68
CA ILE A 246 1.43 9.66 -7.81
C ILE A 246 2.75 8.87 -7.93
N PRO A 247 3.09 8.30 -9.09
CA PRO A 247 4.32 7.53 -9.29
C PRO A 247 5.59 8.35 -9.03
N PRO A 248 6.63 7.77 -8.40
CA PRO A 248 7.93 8.45 -8.24
C PRO A 248 8.51 8.91 -9.58
N HIS A 249 9.14 10.08 -9.63
CA HIS A 249 9.72 10.63 -10.86
C HIS A 249 10.68 9.65 -11.56
N ALA A 250 11.43 8.87 -10.77
CA ALA A 250 12.37 7.88 -11.27
C ALA A 250 11.75 6.81 -12.21
N VAL A 251 10.43 6.61 -12.18
CA VAL A 251 9.74 5.59 -12.98
C VAL A 251 9.41 6.06 -14.39
N GLN A 252 9.40 7.36 -14.66
CA GLN A 252 9.05 7.92 -15.97
C GLN A 252 9.89 7.31 -17.10
N LYS A 253 11.21 7.17 -16.88
CA LYS A 253 12.15 6.60 -17.85
C LYS A 253 11.93 5.11 -18.16
N LEU A 254 11.15 4.40 -17.34
CA LEU A 254 10.91 2.96 -17.53
C LEU A 254 10.05 2.71 -18.75
N GLN A 255 9.08 3.59 -19.02
CA GLN A 255 8.08 3.42 -20.07
C GLN A 255 8.71 3.24 -21.46
N ALA A 256 9.79 3.97 -21.74
CA ALA A 256 10.49 3.93 -23.02
C ALA A 256 11.11 2.55 -23.37
N ASN A 257 11.24 1.64 -22.40
CA ASN A 257 11.89 0.33 -22.58
C ASN A 257 10.96 -0.86 -22.33
N LEU A 258 9.66 -0.63 -22.17
CA LEU A 258 8.71 -1.72 -21.93
C LEU A 258 8.52 -2.57 -23.18
N THR A 259 8.26 -3.86 -22.96
CA THR A 259 7.74 -4.74 -24.00
C THR A 259 6.59 -5.55 -23.45
N ASP A 260 5.59 -5.86 -24.29
CA ASP A 260 4.45 -6.70 -23.91
C ASP A 260 4.90 -8.05 -23.35
N GLU A 261 6.05 -8.57 -23.79
CA GLU A 261 6.57 -9.84 -23.32
C GLU A 261 7.12 -9.81 -21.90
N ALA A 262 7.76 -8.72 -21.50
CA ALA A 262 8.46 -8.57 -20.22
C ALA A 262 7.60 -7.83 -19.18
N ASN A 263 6.73 -6.95 -19.64
CA ASN A 263 5.93 -6.02 -18.85
C ASN A 263 4.46 -6.13 -19.28
N PRO A 264 3.81 -7.29 -19.12
CA PRO A 264 2.44 -7.46 -19.56
C PRO A 264 1.51 -6.53 -18.77
N GLY A 265 0.48 -6.03 -19.45
CA GLY A 265 -0.43 -5.02 -18.92
C GLY A 265 -0.65 -3.92 -19.96
N LEU A 266 -1.68 -3.12 -19.76
CA LEU A 266 -1.90 -1.90 -20.54
C LEU A 266 -0.75 -0.91 -20.32
N ASN A 267 -0.35 -0.19 -21.38
CA ASN A 267 0.61 0.91 -21.36
C ASN A 267 0.12 1.99 -22.34
N ASP A 268 -1.02 2.59 -22.06
CA ASP A 268 -1.76 3.45 -22.98
C ASP A 268 -1.84 4.92 -22.51
N ASP A 269 -1.07 5.25 -21.47
CA ASP A 269 -0.98 6.60 -20.92
C ASP A 269 0.49 7.03 -20.80
N ASP A 270 0.85 8.13 -21.46
CA ASP A 270 2.23 8.59 -21.57
C ASP A 270 2.71 9.23 -20.26
N LEU A 271 3.85 8.77 -19.74
CA LEU A 271 4.43 9.33 -18.52
C LEU A 271 5.20 10.63 -18.82
N GLY A 272 4.68 11.75 -18.32
CA GLY A 272 5.25 13.08 -18.51
C GLY A 272 4.96 14.05 -17.38
N GLU A 273 4.85 15.33 -17.74
CA GLU A 273 4.43 16.40 -16.85
C GLU A 273 3.02 16.12 -16.32
N GLY A 274 2.87 16.05 -15.00
CA GLY A 274 1.61 15.74 -14.34
C GLY A 274 1.33 14.25 -14.16
N SER A 275 2.13 13.34 -14.74
CA SER A 275 1.97 11.87 -14.61
C SER A 275 2.83 11.28 -13.49
N VAL A 276 3.91 11.96 -13.10
CA VAL A 276 4.84 11.50 -12.07
C VAL A 276 5.18 12.64 -11.13
N GLN A 277 5.64 12.30 -9.93
CA GLN A 277 5.95 13.25 -8.87
C GLN A 277 6.94 14.32 -9.32
N SER A 278 6.86 15.50 -8.71
CA SER A 278 7.77 16.63 -8.91
C SER A 278 7.72 17.28 -10.28
N THR A 279 6.72 17.02 -11.11
CA THR A 279 6.67 17.56 -12.47
C THR A 279 5.71 18.72 -12.63
N VAL A 280 4.84 19.00 -11.65
CA VAL A 280 3.93 20.16 -11.69
C VAL A 280 4.31 21.27 -10.70
N PRO A 281 3.90 22.53 -10.96
CA PRO A 281 4.09 23.62 -10.02
C PRO A 281 3.43 23.37 -8.64
N PRO A 282 4.04 23.87 -7.55
CA PRO A 282 5.21 24.72 -7.51
C PRO A 282 6.50 23.90 -7.60
N LEU A 283 7.20 23.99 -8.73
CA LEU A 283 8.52 23.40 -8.89
C LEU A 283 9.44 24.15 -7.93
N SER A 284 9.81 23.48 -6.84
CA SER A 284 10.79 24.04 -5.92
C SER A 284 12.18 24.01 -6.58
N ALA A 285 13.22 24.45 -5.88
CA ALA A 285 14.56 24.61 -6.46
C ALA A 285 15.16 23.33 -7.08
N CYS A 286 14.57 22.15 -6.80
CA CYS A 286 15.03 20.83 -7.22
C CYS A 286 14.65 20.36 -8.63
N ARG A 287 13.92 21.15 -9.45
CA ARG A 287 13.69 20.89 -10.90
C ARG A 287 13.47 19.40 -11.27
N ASP A 288 12.26 18.91 -11.07
CA ASP A 288 11.81 17.55 -11.38
C ASP A 288 12.44 16.42 -10.53
N GLU A 289 13.34 16.73 -9.57
CA GLU A 289 13.92 15.74 -8.66
C GLU A 289 13.56 16.00 -7.17
N CYS A 290 12.38 16.57 -6.91
CA CYS A 290 12.00 16.95 -5.55
C CYS A 290 11.60 15.76 -4.67
N ASP A 291 11.22 14.64 -5.27
CA ASP A 291 10.96 13.36 -4.60
C ASP A 291 12.26 12.57 -4.30
N ARG A 292 13.42 13.02 -4.79
CA ARG A 292 14.66 12.24 -4.73
C ARG A 292 15.10 11.89 -3.32
N VAL A 293 14.95 12.80 -2.36
CA VAL A 293 15.33 12.57 -0.95
C VAL A 293 14.47 11.45 -0.36
N PHE A 294 13.17 11.47 -0.64
CA PHE A 294 12.25 10.40 -0.28
C PHE A 294 12.62 9.09 -1.00
N TRP A 295 12.80 9.11 -2.32
CA TRP A 295 13.12 7.94 -3.14
C TRP A 295 14.40 7.24 -2.67
N ASP A 296 15.45 8.02 -2.39
CA ASP A 296 16.72 7.52 -1.87
C ASP A 296 16.55 6.87 -0.49
N SER A 297 15.76 7.47 0.42
CA SER A 297 15.52 6.90 1.76
C SER A 297 14.68 5.62 1.68
N LEU A 298 13.57 5.63 0.94
CA LEU A 298 12.69 4.48 0.75
C LEU A 298 13.49 3.27 0.25
N THR A 299 14.24 3.45 -0.84
CA THR A 299 14.95 2.34 -1.50
C THR A 299 16.20 1.88 -0.74
N SER A 300 16.75 2.73 0.13
CA SER A 300 17.91 2.38 0.95
C SER A 300 17.53 1.73 2.29
N ASN A 301 16.44 2.16 2.91
CA ASN A 301 16.08 1.77 4.28
C ASN A 301 15.01 0.67 4.34
N ILE A 302 14.03 0.68 3.43
CA ILE A 302 12.98 -0.34 3.38
C ILE A 302 13.51 -1.55 2.62
N LYS A 303 13.62 -2.68 3.32
CA LYS A 303 14.18 -3.91 2.77
C LYS A 303 13.10 -4.84 2.22
N ASN A 304 13.49 -5.69 1.27
CA ASN A 304 12.62 -6.63 0.57
C ASN A 304 11.30 -6.03 0.07
N VAL A 305 11.39 -4.86 -0.58
CA VAL A 305 10.24 -4.27 -1.28
C VAL A 305 9.91 -5.17 -2.46
N HIS A 306 8.76 -5.85 -2.39
CA HIS A 306 8.27 -6.71 -3.46
C HIS A 306 7.75 -5.91 -4.66
N ALA A 307 7.12 -4.77 -4.37
CA ALA A 307 6.67 -3.79 -5.34
C ALA A 307 6.45 -2.44 -4.67
N ILE A 308 6.67 -1.39 -5.43
CA ILE A 308 6.16 -0.04 -5.20
C ILE A 308 5.01 0.16 -6.17
N VAL A 309 3.87 0.60 -5.67
CA VAL A 309 2.60 0.52 -6.38
C VAL A 309 1.92 1.89 -6.43
N SER A 310 1.50 2.30 -7.62
CA SER A 310 0.84 3.60 -7.87
C SER A 310 -0.34 3.53 -8.81
N GLY A 311 -1.31 4.41 -8.59
CA GLY A 311 -2.46 4.66 -9.45
C GLY A 311 -2.16 5.79 -10.42
N HIS A 312 -3.03 6.81 -10.46
CA HIS A 312 -2.86 8.10 -11.10
C HIS A 312 -2.89 8.07 -12.64
N ASP A 313 -2.08 7.21 -13.26
CA ASP A 313 -2.06 7.02 -14.71
C ASP A 313 -3.02 5.89 -15.12
N HIS A 314 -4.29 6.23 -15.38
CA HIS A 314 -5.40 5.27 -15.48
C HIS A 314 -5.23 4.23 -16.59
N GLY A 315 -4.46 4.56 -17.62
CA GLY A 315 -4.18 3.72 -18.79
C GLY A 315 -2.95 2.81 -18.63
N ASN A 316 -2.35 2.73 -17.44
CA ASN A 316 -1.17 1.90 -17.21
C ASN A 316 -1.47 0.75 -16.22
N GLU A 317 -0.96 -0.44 -16.51
CA GLU A 317 -1.15 -1.66 -15.69
C GLU A 317 0.11 -2.55 -15.64
N TRP A 318 1.25 -2.06 -16.10
CA TRP A 318 2.48 -2.85 -16.18
C TRP A 318 3.25 -2.83 -14.85
N CYS A 319 4.13 -3.82 -14.69
CA CYS A 319 5.19 -3.80 -13.70
C CYS A 319 6.55 -3.76 -14.40
N ALA A 320 7.52 -3.01 -13.89
CA ALA A 320 8.87 -2.93 -14.41
C ALA A 320 9.91 -2.80 -13.28
N VAL A 321 11.14 -3.24 -13.56
CA VAL A 321 12.26 -3.05 -12.63
C VAL A 321 12.85 -1.67 -12.86
N GLU A 322 12.94 -0.85 -11.81
CA GLU A 322 13.75 0.37 -11.81
C GLU A 322 15.22 -0.02 -11.58
N PRO A 323 16.09 0.06 -12.61
CA PRO A 323 17.40 -0.56 -12.56
C PRO A 323 18.40 0.18 -11.68
N SER A 324 18.18 1.47 -11.35
CA SER A 324 19.14 2.24 -10.56
C SER A 324 19.14 1.85 -9.08
N LYS A 325 17.98 1.44 -8.56
CA LYS A 325 17.79 0.99 -7.17
C LYS A 325 17.50 -0.50 -7.06
N GLY A 326 17.19 -1.17 -8.18
CA GLY A 326 16.87 -2.60 -8.21
C GLY A 326 15.54 -2.91 -7.52
N VAL A 327 14.55 -2.02 -7.65
CA VAL A 327 13.21 -2.20 -7.08
C VAL A 327 12.19 -2.45 -8.19
N VAL A 328 11.14 -3.20 -7.90
CA VAL A 328 10.01 -3.36 -8.82
C VAL A 328 9.01 -2.24 -8.58
N PHE A 329 8.58 -1.59 -9.65
CA PHE A 329 7.44 -0.68 -9.68
C PHE A 329 6.28 -1.34 -10.45
N CYS A 330 5.05 -1.10 -10.01
CA CYS A 330 3.83 -1.56 -10.67
C CYS A 330 2.79 -0.45 -10.67
N PHE A 331 2.09 -0.28 -11.80
CA PHE A 331 0.83 0.45 -11.80
C PHE A 331 -0.31 -0.39 -11.26
N ASP A 332 -1.29 0.23 -10.63
CA ASP A 332 -2.56 -0.36 -10.24
C ASP A 332 -3.42 -0.74 -11.45
N LYS A 333 -4.71 -0.94 -11.22
CA LYS A 333 -5.73 -0.90 -12.26
C LYS A 333 -6.66 0.26 -11.93
N HIS A 334 -6.93 1.12 -12.91
CA HIS A 334 -8.03 2.08 -12.81
C HIS A 334 -9.35 1.34 -12.50
N SER A 335 -9.85 1.51 -11.28
CA SER A 335 -11.00 0.77 -10.76
C SER A 335 -12.30 1.53 -10.92
N GLY A 336 -12.26 2.86 -10.76
CA GLY A 336 -13.42 3.71 -10.88
C GLY A 336 -13.97 3.76 -12.29
N TYR A 337 -15.19 4.26 -12.40
CA TYR A 337 -15.83 4.66 -13.66
C TYR A 337 -15.83 6.20 -13.84
N GLY A 338 -15.34 6.94 -12.84
CA GLY A 338 -15.05 8.37 -12.95
C GLY A 338 -13.60 8.59 -13.37
N GLY A 339 -13.23 9.85 -13.64
CA GLY A 339 -11.93 10.20 -14.18
C GLY A 339 -11.87 9.96 -15.69
N TYR A 340 -10.68 10.11 -16.27
CA TYR A 340 -10.49 9.84 -17.70
C TYR A 340 -10.36 8.34 -17.95
N ASP A 341 -10.86 7.88 -19.10
CA ASP A 341 -10.96 6.46 -19.41
C ASP A 341 -11.03 6.24 -20.93
N ALA A 342 -10.85 4.99 -21.36
CA ALA A 342 -11.09 4.53 -22.72
C ALA A 342 -11.78 3.16 -22.73
N ASP A 343 -12.72 2.96 -23.67
CA ASP A 343 -13.58 1.77 -23.75
C ASP A 343 -12.82 0.42 -23.66
N HIS A 344 -11.58 0.34 -24.16
CA HIS A 344 -10.78 -0.89 -24.17
C HIS A 344 -9.95 -1.11 -22.89
N TRP A 345 -9.84 -0.14 -22.00
CA TRP A 345 -9.06 -0.24 -20.76
C TRP A 345 -9.72 -1.21 -19.75
N ASN A 346 -11.04 -1.39 -19.84
CA ASN A 346 -11.85 -2.11 -18.85
C ASN A 346 -11.64 -1.52 -17.43
N HIS A 347 -12.30 -2.09 -16.44
CA HIS A 347 -12.08 -1.73 -15.03
C HIS A 347 -11.83 -3.00 -14.22
N GLY A 348 -11.18 -2.86 -13.07
CA GLY A 348 -10.81 -4.00 -12.26
C GLY A 348 -9.90 -3.62 -11.10
N VAL A 349 -9.13 -4.60 -10.62
CA VAL A 349 -8.18 -4.44 -9.53
C VAL A 349 -6.85 -5.09 -9.84
N ARG A 350 -5.77 -4.56 -9.28
CA ARG A 350 -4.54 -5.34 -9.12
C ARG A 350 -4.63 -6.18 -7.86
N ASN A 351 -4.22 -7.43 -7.96
CA ASN A 351 -4.07 -8.31 -6.80
C ASN A 351 -2.60 -8.54 -6.47
N PHE A 352 -2.34 -8.81 -5.20
CA PHE A 352 -1.10 -9.38 -4.68
C PHE A 352 -1.43 -10.60 -3.81
N LEU A 353 -0.86 -11.75 -4.12
CA LEU A 353 -1.03 -12.98 -3.35
C LEU A 353 0.33 -13.45 -2.84
N PHE A 354 0.48 -13.39 -1.52
CA PHE A 354 1.56 -14.07 -0.83
C PHE A 354 1.15 -15.50 -0.57
N THR A 355 1.97 -16.45 -0.98
CA THR A 355 1.78 -17.89 -0.72
C THR A 355 2.69 -18.41 0.40
N SER A 356 3.50 -17.51 0.97
CA SER A 356 4.45 -17.78 2.04
C SER A 356 4.73 -16.47 2.81
N ALA A 357 5.01 -16.60 4.10
CA ALA A 357 5.47 -15.48 4.95
C ALA A 357 6.99 -15.26 4.89
N ASN A 358 7.73 -16.09 4.15
CA ASN A 358 9.15 -15.88 3.91
C ASN A 358 9.36 -14.77 2.88
N ALA A 359 10.00 -13.68 3.31
CA ALA A 359 10.26 -12.50 2.49
C ALA A 359 10.97 -12.80 1.15
N SER A 360 11.75 -13.88 1.08
CA SER A 360 12.49 -14.26 -0.12
C SER A 360 11.70 -15.03 -1.17
N ASP A 361 10.48 -15.49 -0.86
CA ASP A 361 9.68 -16.34 -1.77
C ASP A 361 8.96 -15.53 -2.85
N GLY A 362 8.85 -14.20 -2.68
CA GLY A 362 8.19 -13.31 -3.62
C GLY A 362 6.67 -13.25 -3.45
N VAL A 363 6.01 -12.52 -4.35
CA VAL A 363 4.56 -12.32 -4.38
C VAL A 363 4.04 -12.53 -5.80
N GLU A 364 2.84 -13.10 -5.95
CA GLU A 364 2.15 -13.18 -7.23
C GLU A 364 1.28 -11.94 -7.42
N SER A 365 1.27 -11.35 -8.60
CA SER A 365 0.42 -10.20 -8.93
C SER A 365 -0.23 -10.39 -10.30
N TRP A 366 -1.47 -9.93 -10.43
CA TRP A 366 -2.23 -9.94 -11.68
C TRP A 366 -3.30 -8.85 -11.66
N ILE A 367 -3.79 -8.50 -12.84
CA ILE A 367 -5.00 -7.69 -12.99
C ILE A 367 -6.21 -8.60 -13.10
N GLN A 368 -7.23 -8.33 -12.30
CA GLN A 368 -8.55 -8.94 -12.42
C GLN A 368 -9.53 -7.90 -12.96
N TYR A 369 -10.04 -8.11 -14.16
CA TYR A 369 -11.08 -7.26 -14.73
C TYR A 369 -12.47 -7.61 -14.19
N GLU A 370 -13.37 -6.63 -14.17
CA GLU A 370 -14.80 -6.81 -13.83
C GLU A 370 -15.49 -7.79 -14.77
N THR A 371 -15.01 -7.91 -16.01
CA THR A 371 -15.48 -8.90 -17.00
C THR A 371 -15.22 -10.36 -16.59
N GLY A 372 -14.39 -10.58 -15.57
CA GLY A 372 -13.99 -11.90 -15.08
C GLY A 372 -12.66 -12.41 -15.66
N GLU A 373 -12.09 -11.72 -16.65
CA GLU A 373 -10.79 -12.06 -17.21
C GLU A 373 -9.64 -11.65 -16.27
N SER A 374 -8.62 -12.51 -16.13
CA SER A 374 -7.37 -12.19 -15.44
C SER A 374 -6.25 -11.98 -16.46
N LYS A 375 -5.48 -10.90 -16.34
CA LYS A 375 -4.35 -10.57 -17.21
C LYS A 375 -3.10 -10.16 -16.41
N ALA A 376 -2.02 -9.91 -17.15
CA ALA A 376 -0.77 -9.36 -16.62
C ALA A 376 -0.22 -10.12 -15.40
N ARG A 377 -0.33 -11.47 -15.40
CA ARG A 377 0.13 -12.26 -14.27
C ARG A 377 1.65 -12.35 -14.25
N VAL A 378 2.21 -11.92 -13.12
CA VAL A 378 3.64 -11.92 -12.83
C VAL A 378 3.91 -12.45 -11.43
N ARG A 379 5.09 -13.02 -11.22
CA ARG A 379 5.67 -13.26 -9.89
C ARG A 379 6.83 -12.30 -9.67
N LEU A 380 6.78 -11.56 -8.56
CA LEU A 380 7.77 -10.55 -8.18
C LEU A 380 8.64 -11.11 -7.08
N ARG A 381 9.95 -11.21 -7.30
CA ARG A 381 10.90 -11.77 -6.32
C ARG A 381 12.21 -11.02 -6.35
N GLY A 382 12.49 -10.29 -5.27
CA GLY A 382 13.65 -9.38 -5.24
C GLY A 382 13.52 -8.35 -6.36
N SER A 383 14.56 -8.21 -7.17
CA SER A 383 14.60 -7.31 -8.34
C SER A 383 14.18 -7.99 -9.65
N ASP A 384 13.56 -9.17 -9.60
CA ASP A 384 13.15 -9.93 -10.78
C ASP A 384 11.63 -9.97 -10.94
N ILE A 385 11.17 -9.91 -12.20
CA ILE A 385 9.79 -10.14 -12.62
C ILE A 385 9.74 -11.42 -13.47
N TYR A 386 8.86 -12.36 -13.09
CA TYR A 386 8.65 -13.61 -13.81
C TYR A 386 7.23 -13.63 -14.38
N VAL A 387 7.08 -13.50 -15.69
CA VAL A 387 5.78 -13.54 -16.37
C VAL A 387 5.26 -14.98 -16.44
N GLU A 388 4.02 -15.22 -16.00
CA GLU A 388 3.43 -16.57 -16.02
C GLU A 388 3.27 -17.09 -17.46
N GLY A 389 3.47 -18.39 -17.67
CA GLY A 389 3.34 -19.03 -18.99
C GLY A 389 4.57 -18.91 -19.89
N LYS A 390 5.64 -18.25 -19.45
CA LYS A 390 6.94 -18.20 -20.16
C LYS A 390 8.04 -18.80 -19.29
N THR A 391 8.52 -19.98 -19.65
CA THR A 391 9.82 -20.48 -19.18
C THR A 391 10.92 -19.59 -19.77
N ARG A 392 11.89 -19.15 -18.95
CA ARG A 392 13.17 -18.62 -19.48
C ARG A 392 13.72 -19.65 -20.48
N GLN A 393 13.92 -19.24 -21.74
CA GLN A 393 14.76 -20.02 -22.66
C GLN A 393 16.21 -19.94 -22.24
#